data_AF-A0A1X1YZA5-F1
#
_entry.id   AF-A0A1X1YZA5-F1
#
_cell.length_a   1.000
_cell.length_b   1.000
_cell.length_c   1.000
_cell.angle_alpha   90.00
_cell.angle_beta   90.00
_cell.angle_gamma   90.00
#
_symmetry.space_group_name_H-M   'P 1'
#
loop_
_entity.id
_entity.type
_entity.pdbx_description
1 polymer ?
#
loop_
_entity_poly.entity_id
_entity_poly.type
_entity_poly.pdbx_seq_one_letter_code
_entity_poly.pdbx_strand_id
1 'polypeptide(L)'
;MTAVTSARTIPGDEESCKFAHVLDGAALSGAATHLARALDQGLLDEAGWDPVTRVLYLPAQHRLLGRKVCRVERCVGTVHNDAPEICHRCFTRLTGMGMSVEDIAAAESLPAAPVPAERCAVPQCRCTPTVRDAVMCEPHAQQFRGRRIPISLEQFVSDPRVRPRPPLPACLVPACTRTADGAIGYCTTHYQRWSVDQQEHAELDEQWWRVRESGVAEPGQVNLRALPSLVVVEVLTGLQTRVRDGLRLTDVVLRAVCDTLRRHQVGSIHDCDPGLAPGKRARSVLASFARDARRVLADPGVEQDKDRWDLAIFGTPARCRSPRSPSPGWPGPRSGGLPSNCPSTAAAAPLAFAARSTASGCCPSTCIADPITGLTRPRWAGPTWRDSSTGSAIWSSPARSVATAAT
;
A
#
# COMPACT_ATOMS: atom_id res chain seq x y z
N MET A 1 12.59 21.11 54.48
CA MET A 1 12.82 21.64 53.12
C MET A 1 11.98 20.82 52.16
N THR A 2 10.76 21.29 51.90
CA THR A 2 9.76 20.64 51.05
C THR A 2 9.96 21.09 49.61
N ALA A 3 10.24 20.14 48.71
CA ALA A 3 10.39 20.39 47.29
C ALA A 3 9.03 20.67 46.66
N VAL A 4 8.86 21.88 46.13
CA VAL A 4 7.70 22.28 45.35
C VAL A 4 7.90 21.78 43.91
N THR A 5 7.25 20.66 43.59
CA THR A 5 7.14 20.17 42.22
C THR A 5 6.21 21.11 41.45
N SER A 6 6.78 22.03 40.67
CA SER A 6 6.03 22.86 39.74
C SER A 6 5.56 21.99 38.56
N ALA A 7 4.34 21.48 38.66
CA ALA A 7 3.61 20.94 37.53
C ALA A 7 3.29 22.10 36.58
N ARG A 8 3.98 22.14 35.43
CA ARG A 8 3.69 23.08 34.36
C ARG A 8 2.41 22.63 33.66
N THR A 9 1.32 23.32 33.94
CA THR A 9 0.08 23.24 33.19
C THR A 9 0.36 23.66 31.75
N ILE A 10 0.27 22.73 30.80
CA ILE A 10 0.24 23.04 29.37
C ILE A 10 -1.16 23.62 29.09
N PRO A 11 -1.28 24.84 28.52
CA PRO A 11 -2.59 25.41 28.24
C PRO A 11 -3.32 24.57 27.19
N GLY A 12 -4.55 24.18 27.51
CA GLY A 12 -5.50 23.59 26.59
C GLY A 12 -6.04 24.64 25.62
N ASP A 13 -5.78 24.40 24.34
CA ASP A 13 -6.74 24.38 23.22
C ASP A 13 -5.87 24.08 22.01
N GLU A 14 -5.61 22.80 21.73
CA GLU A 14 -4.99 22.43 20.46
C GLU A 14 -5.98 22.77 19.35
N GLU A 15 -5.75 23.90 18.69
CA GLU A 15 -6.57 24.40 17.61
C GLU A 15 -6.76 23.33 16.53
N SER A 16 -7.97 22.76 16.49
CA SER A 16 -8.26 21.69 15.56
C SER A 16 -8.50 22.27 14.16
N CYS A 17 -7.71 21.83 13.18
CA CYS A 17 -7.75 22.33 11.81
C CYS A 17 -8.23 21.25 10.85
N LYS A 18 -8.94 21.65 9.79
CA LYS A 18 -9.40 20.75 8.72
C LYS A 18 -8.50 20.88 7.49
N PHE A 19 -8.09 19.75 6.93
CA PHE A 19 -7.29 19.68 5.70
C PHE A 19 -7.96 18.70 4.74
N ALA A 20 -8.94 19.18 3.98
CA ALA A 20 -9.80 18.31 3.14
C ALA A 20 -9.01 17.50 2.10
N HIS A 21 -7.88 18.03 1.60
CA HIS A 21 -7.01 17.32 0.66
C HIS A 21 -6.17 16.20 1.32
N VAL A 22 -6.04 16.20 2.66
CA VAL A 22 -5.31 15.18 3.43
C VAL A 22 -6.27 14.15 4.00
N LEU A 23 -7.27 14.60 4.76
CA LEU A 23 -8.28 13.75 5.39
C LEU A 23 -9.62 14.50 5.41
N ASP A 24 -10.49 14.18 4.46
CA ASP A 24 -11.79 14.85 4.36
C ASP A 24 -12.70 14.48 5.54
N GLY A 25 -13.44 15.48 6.03
CA GLY A 25 -14.32 15.33 7.20
C GLY A 25 -13.62 15.11 8.54
N ALA A 26 -12.29 15.04 8.61
CA ALA A 26 -11.55 14.86 9.86
C ALA A 26 -10.94 16.17 10.36
N ALA A 27 -11.12 16.45 11.65
CA ALA A 27 -10.41 17.52 12.33
C ALA A 27 -9.09 16.97 12.89
N LEU A 28 -7.97 17.64 12.60
CA LEU A 28 -6.64 17.25 13.06
C LEU A 28 -6.20 18.18 14.20
N SER A 29 -5.37 17.68 15.12
CA SER A 29 -4.77 18.47 16.19
C SER A 29 -3.27 18.15 16.34
N GLY A 30 -2.55 18.98 17.09
CA GLY A 30 -1.15 18.77 17.45
C GLY A 30 -0.24 18.43 16.26
N ALA A 31 0.50 17.33 16.39
CA ALA A 31 1.45 16.86 15.38
C ALA A 31 0.79 16.58 14.02
N ALA A 32 -0.45 16.08 13.99
CA ALA A 32 -1.14 15.77 12.75
C ALA A 32 -1.44 17.05 11.94
N THR A 33 -1.80 18.15 12.60
CA THR A 33 -1.99 19.46 11.96
C THR A 33 -0.69 20.00 11.37
N HIS A 34 0.42 19.88 12.09
CA HIS A 34 1.72 20.36 11.60
C HIS A 34 2.17 19.58 10.36
N LEU A 35 2.12 18.24 10.41
CA LEU A 35 2.45 17.41 9.25
C LEU A 35 1.51 17.67 8.07
N ALA A 36 0.20 17.81 8.32
CA ALA A 36 -0.78 18.06 7.25
C ALA A 36 -0.54 19.39 6.52
N ARG A 37 -0.09 20.43 7.22
CA ARG A 37 0.30 21.72 6.58
C ARG A 37 1.49 21.58 5.63
N ALA A 38 2.38 20.61 5.86
CA ALA A 38 3.56 20.38 5.04
C ALA A 38 3.30 19.47 3.83
N LEU A 39 2.11 18.86 3.73
CA LEU A 39 1.73 18.03 2.61
C LEU A 39 1.33 18.89 1.41
N ASP A 40 1.85 18.50 0.25
CA ASP A 40 1.59 19.14 -1.04
C ASP A 40 0.42 18.45 -1.72
N GLN A 41 -0.67 19.20 -1.91
CA GLN A 41 -1.88 18.67 -2.53
C GLN A 41 -1.62 18.14 -3.95
N GLY A 42 -0.84 18.85 -4.77
CA GLY A 42 -0.59 18.43 -6.16
C GLY A 42 0.17 17.11 -6.23
N LEU A 43 1.14 16.90 -5.33
CA LEU A 43 1.85 15.63 -5.22
C LEU A 43 0.94 14.49 -4.74
N LEU A 44 0.04 14.76 -3.78
CA LEU A 44 -0.93 13.76 -3.31
C LEU A 44 -1.91 13.37 -4.42
N ASP A 45 -2.40 14.35 -5.20
CA ASP A 45 -3.27 14.13 -6.36
C ASP A 45 -2.52 13.31 -7.43
N GLU A 46 -1.26 13.63 -7.74
CA GLU A 46 -0.42 12.87 -8.67
C GLU A 46 -0.17 11.43 -8.18
N ALA A 47 0.00 11.24 -6.88
CA ALA A 47 0.14 9.93 -6.26
C ALA A 47 -1.18 9.14 -6.21
N GLY A 48 -2.31 9.76 -6.55
CA GLY A 48 -3.65 9.16 -6.54
C GLY A 48 -4.24 9.01 -5.14
N TRP A 49 -3.93 9.93 -4.22
CA TRP A 49 -4.53 9.95 -2.89
C TRP A 49 -6.01 10.36 -2.94
N ASP A 50 -6.87 9.56 -2.32
CA ASP A 50 -8.26 9.91 -2.06
C ASP A 50 -8.47 10.17 -0.56
N PRO A 51 -8.65 11.44 -0.15
CA PRO A 51 -8.78 11.81 1.26
C PRO A 51 -10.13 11.40 1.87
N VAL A 52 -11.15 11.11 1.05
CA VAL A 52 -12.48 10.67 1.50
C VAL A 52 -12.45 9.19 1.84
N THR A 53 -11.97 8.37 0.89
CA THR A 53 -11.94 6.91 1.09
C THR A 53 -10.71 6.44 1.88
N ARG A 54 -9.68 7.29 2.01
CA ARG A 54 -8.36 7.01 2.61
C ARG A 54 -7.63 5.88 1.88
N VAL A 55 -7.65 5.93 0.56
CA VAL A 55 -7.02 4.95 -0.32
C VAL A 55 -6.08 5.67 -1.29
N LEU A 56 -4.87 5.13 -1.46
CA LEU A 56 -3.96 5.53 -2.53
C LEU A 56 -4.21 4.65 -3.76
N TYR A 57 -4.58 5.25 -4.87
CA TYR A 57 -4.74 4.63 -6.18
C TYR A 57 -3.51 4.94 -7.04
N LEU A 58 -2.43 4.19 -6.82
CA LEU A 58 -1.14 4.44 -7.44
C LEU A 58 -1.24 4.32 -8.98
N PRO A 59 -1.03 5.41 -9.74
CA PRO A 59 -1.19 5.38 -11.18
C PRO A 59 -0.17 4.43 -11.81
N ALA A 60 -0.63 3.55 -12.71
CA ALA A 60 0.22 2.51 -13.30
C ALA A 60 1.48 3.08 -13.97
N GLN A 61 1.35 4.24 -14.62
CA GLN A 61 2.42 4.91 -15.36
C GLN A 61 3.24 5.88 -14.52
N HIS A 62 2.96 6.03 -13.23
CA HIS A 62 3.71 6.94 -12.38
C HIS A 62 5.19 6.52 -12.31
N ARG A 63 6.12 7.43 -12.57
CA ARG A 63 7.56 7.11 -12.68
C ARG A 63 8.13 6.39 -11.45
N LEU A 64 7.69 6.80 -10.25
CA LEU A 64 8.23 6.30 -8.97
C LEU A 64 7.28 5.37 -8.21
N LEU A 65 6.00 5.36 -8.57
CA LEU A 65 4.92 4.67 -7.84
C LEU A 65 4.20 3.65 -8.73
N GLY A 66 4.51 3.66 -10.02
CA GLY A 66 3.90 2.86 -11.03
C GLY A 66 4.31 1.39 -10.97
N ARG A 67 3.56 0.62 -11.74
CA ARG A 67 3.59 -0.83 -11.76
C ARG A 67 3.35 -1.31 -13.18
N LYS A 68 3.94 -2.45 -13.53
CA LYS A 68 3.57 -3.15 -14.76
C LYS A 68 2.16 -3.71 -14.60
N VAL A 69 1.25 -3.32 -15.49
CA VAL A 69 -0.12 -3.85 -15.54
C VAL A 69 -0.14 -5.08 -16.43
N CYS A 70 -0.95 -6.06 -16.05
CA CYS A 70 -1.15 -7.29 -16.80
C CYS A 70 -1.56 -7.00 -18.25
N ARG A 71 -0.91 -7.61 -19.25
CA ARG A 71 -1.25 -7.38 -20.66
C ARG A 71 -2.60 -7.94 -21.10
N VAL A 72 -3.20 -8.84 -20.31
CA VAL A 72 -4.53 -9.40 -20.63
C VAL A 72 -5.54 -8.27 -20.67
N GLU A 73 -6.32 -8.18 -21.76
CA GLU A 73 -7.33 -7.14 -21.94
C GLU A 73 -8.26 -7.06 -20.71
N ARG A 74 -8.55 -5.83 -20.27
CA ARG A 74 -9.39 -5.50 -19.10
C ARG A 74 -8.84 -5.96 -17.74
N CYS A 75 -7.65 -6.53 -17.70
CA CYS A 75 -7.01 -6.89 -16.45
C CYS A 75 -6.26 -5.69 -15.84
N VAL A 76 -6.67 -5.26 -14.65
CA VAL A 76 -5.95 -4.22 -13.88
C VAL A 76 -4.87 -4.81 -12.96
N GLY A 77 -4.62 -6.12 -13.04
CA GLY A 77 -3.69 -6.83 -12.16
C GLY A 77 -2.24 -6.36 -12.29
N THR A 78 -1.47 -6.44 -11.19
CA THR A 78 -0.04 -6.16 -11.20
C THR A 78 0.73 -7.38 -11.70
N VAL A 79 1.68 -7.17 -12.58
CA VAL A 79 2.61 -8.21 -13.04
C VAL A 79 3.60 -8.53 -11.92
N HIS A 80 3.81 -9.82 -11.64
CA HIS A 80 4.70 -10.26 -10.57
C HIS A 80 6.12 -10.62 -11.03
N ASN A 81 6.31 -10.96 -12.32
CA ASN A 81 7.58 -11.39 -12.91
C ASN A 81 7.77 -10.79 -14.31
N ASP A 82 9.00 -10.75 -14.81
CA ASP A 82 9.29 -10.16 -16.12
C ASP A 82 8.77 -10.98 -17.32
N ALA A 83 8.45 -12.27 -17.12
CA ALA A 83 7.78 -13.08 -18.12
C ALA A 83 6.93 -14.20 -17.46
N PRO A 84 5.77 -14.55 -18.05
CA PRO A 84 5.01 -13.78 -19.04
C PRO A 84 4.43 -12.52 -18.39
N GLU A 85 4.37 -11.37 -19.08
CA GLU A 85 3.95 -10.04 -18.57
C GLU A 85 2.46 -9.95 -18.15
N ILE A 86 2.05 -10.84 -17.27
CA ILE A 86 0.70 -11.01 -16.77
C ILE A 86 0.72 -11.18 -15.26
N CYS A 87 -0.40 -10.87 -14.62
CA CYS A 87 -0.55 -11.13 -13.20
C CYS A 87 -0.71 -12.65 -12.94
N HIS A 88 -0.38 -13.07 -11.72
CA HIS A 88 -0.50 -14.48 -11.29
C HIS A 88 -1.91 -15.05 -11.54
N ARG A 89 -2.95 -14.26 -11.30
CA ARG A 89 -4.34 -14.68 -11.51
C ARG A 89 -4.68 -14.95 -12.98
N CYS A 90 -4.18 -14.13 -13.89
CA CYS A 90 -4.35 -14.37 -15.33
C CYS A 90 -3.52 -15.57 -15.78
N PHE A 91 -2.31 -15.73 -15.23
CA PHE A 91 -1.48 -16.90 -15.49
C PHE A 91 -2.20 -18.19 -15.11
N THR A 92 -2.65 -18.34 -13.87
CA THR A 92 -3.40 -19.51 -13.39
C THR A 92 -4.65 -19.81 -14.23
N ARG A 93 -5.36 -18.77 -14.66
CA ARG A 93 -6.56 -18.95 -15.51
C ARG A 93 -6.18 -19.46 -16.90
N LEU A 94 -5.21 -18.84 -17.56
CA LEU A 94 -4.82 -19.20 -18.93
C LEU A 94 -4.21 -20.60 -18.98
N THR A 95 -3.41 -20.97 -17.98
CA THR A 95 -2.90 -22.35 -17.85
C THR A 95 -4.03 -23.34 -17.56
N GLY A 96 -5.03 -22.95 -16.77
CA GLY A 96 -6.26 -23.73 -16.59
C GLY A 96 -7.09 -23.92 -17.87
N MET A 97 -6.92 -23.05 -18.87
CA MET A 97 -7.50 -23.20 -20.22
C MET A 97 -6.61 -24.03 -21.17
N GLY A 98 -5.49 -24.56 -20.67
CA GLY A 98 -4.57 -25.40 -21.45
C GLY A 98 -3.46 -24.64 -22.18
N MET A 99 -3.30 -23.33 -21.98
CA MET A 99 -2.18 -22.58 -22.59
C MET A 99 -0.88 -22.84 -21.82
N SER A 100 0.21 -23.13 -22.54
CA SER A 100 1.54 -23.21 -21.94
C SER A 100 2.12 -21.84 -21.61
N VAL A 101 3.23 -21.80 -20.86
CA VAL A 101 3.91 -20.52 -20.54
C VAL A 101 4.46 -19.88 -21.82
N GLU A 102 4.96 -20.72 -22.72
CA GLU A 102 5.50 -20.35 -24.03
C GLU A 102 4.39 -19.78 -24.93
N ASP A 103 3.22 -20.43 -24.98
CA ASP A 103 2.06 -19.93 -25.74
C ASP A 103 1.60 -18.58 -25.19
N ILE A 104 1.50 -18.45 -23.86
CA ILE A 104 1.12 -17.20 -23.21
C ILE A 104 2.14 -16.11 -23.52
N ALA A 105 3.44 -16.43 -23.54
CA ALA A 105 4.52 -15.49 -23.83
C ALA A 105 4.46 -15.00 -25.29
N ALA A 106 4.33 -15.94 -26.23
CA ALA A 106 4.35 -15.71 -27.68
C ALA A 106 3.06 -15.10 -28.24
N ALA A 107 1.92 -15.29 -27.57
CA ALA A 107 0.65 -14.75 -28.03
C ALA A 107 0.65 -13.22 -28.09
N GLU A 108 0.28 -12.69 -29.25
CA GLU A 108 0.09 -11.25 -29.47
C GLU A 108 -1.12 -10.72 -28.67
N SER A 109 -2.19 -11.51 -28.62
CA SER A 109 -3.38 -11.22 -27.81
C SER A 109 -3.72 -12.42 -26.93
N LEU A 110 -4.15 -12.13 -25.70
CA LEU A 110 -4.60 -13.14 -24.75
C LEU A 110 -6.11 -13.03 -24.53
N PRO A 111 -6.81 -14.15 -24.29
CA PRO A 111 -8.24 -14.12 -23.96
C PRO A 111 -8.51 -13.09 -22.87
N ALA A 112 -9.45 -12.17 -23.12
CA ALA A 112 -9.78 -11.09 -22.20
C ALA A 112 -10.06 -11.61 -20.79
N ALA A 113 -9.77 -10.78 -19.78
CA ALA A 113 -10.12 -11.11 -18.41
C ALA A 113 -11.64 -11.10 -18.27
N PRO A 114 -12.24 -12.13 -17.65
CA PRO A 114 -13.67 -12.15 -17.46
C PRO A 114 -14.10 -11.04 -16.51
N VAL A 115 -15.17 -10.34 -16.90
CA VAL A 115 -15.77 -9.25 -16.13
C VAL A 115 -17.04 -9.81 -15.48
N PRO A 116 -17.23 -9.62 -14.16
CA PRO A 116 -18.50 -9.94 -13.52
C PRO A 116 -19.66 -9.20 -14.21
N ALA A 117 -20.86 -9.78 -14.20
CA ALA A 117 -22.03 -9.04 -14.67
C ALA A 117 -22.26 -7.80 -13.80
N GLU A 118 -22.64 -6.68 -14.40
CA GLU A 118 -22.89 -5.42 -13.67
C GLU A 118 -24.08 -5.53 -12.70
N ARG A 119 -24.99 -6.48 -12.96
CA ARG A 119 -26.20 -6.71 -12.18
C ARG A 119 -26.43 -8.19 -12.00
N CYS A 120 -27.03 -8.55 -10.88
CA CYS A 120 -27.50 -9.91 -10.65
C CYS A 120 -28.60 -10.27 -11.66
N ALA A 121 -28.57 -11.49 -12.21
CA ALA A 121 -29.58 -12.01 -13.13
C ALA A 121 -30.98 -12.10 -12.51
N VAL A 122 -31.11 -12.14 -11.17
CA VAL A 122 -32.41 -12.10 -10.51
C VAL A 122 -33.04 -10.71 -10.66
N PRO A 123 -34.24 -10.59 -11.28
CA PRO A 123 -34.90 -9.31 -11.51
C PRO A 123 -35.03 -8.50 -10.23
N GLN A 124 -34.79 -7.18 -10.32
CA GLN A 124 -34.90 -6.22 -9.23
C GLN A 124 -33.91 -6.42 -8.06
N CYS A 125 -33.03 -7.42 -8.13
CA CYS A 125 -31.95 -7.57 -7.17
C CYS A 125 -30.97 -6.40 -7.30
N ARG A 126 -30.61 -5.79 -6.17
CA ARG A 126 -29.67 -4.65 -6.11
C ARG A 126 -28.26 -5.07 -5.67
N CYS A 127 -28.03 -6.36 -5.45
CA CYS A 127 -26.70 -6.88 -5.21
C CYS A 127 -25.90 -6.93 -6.52
N THR A 128 -24.59 -6.71 -6.41
CA THR A 128 -23.67 -6.81 -7.56
C THR A 128 -22.90 -8.14 -7.48
N PRO A 129 -22.81 -8.92 -8.57
CA PRO A 129 -21.87 -10.03 -8.68
C PRO A 129 -20.43 -9.56 -8.48
N THR A 130 -19.70 -10.20 -7.57
CA THR A 130 -18.31 -9.85 -7.24
C THR A 130 -17.29 -10.84 -7.82
N VAL A 131 -17.75 -12.04 -8.17
CA VAL A 131 -16.94 -13.11 -8.75
C VAL A 131 -16.94 -12.97 -10.28
N ARG A 132 -15.79 -13.24 -10.90
CA ARG A 132 -15.64 -13.22 -12.37
C ARG A 132 -16.54 -14.29 -12.99
N ASP A 133 -17.11 -13.99 -14.16
CA ASP A 133 -18.08 -14.85 -14.86
C ASP A 133 -19.40 -15.09 -14.09
N ALA A 134 -19.55 -14.54 -12.88
CA ALA A 134 -20.78 -14.67 -12.14
C ALA A 134 -21.85 -13.76 -12.77
N VAL A 135 -22.95 -14.39 -13.15
CA VAL A 135 -24.17 -13.73 -13.63
C VAL A 135 -25.14 -13.41 -12.48
N MET A 136 -24.87 -13.91 -11.27
CA MET A 136 -25.69 -13.68 -10.07
C MET A 136 -24.82 -13.20 -8.92
N CYS A 137 -25.41 -12.45 -7.99
CA CYS A 137 -24.75 -12.16 -6.73
C CYS A 137 -24.54 -13.45 -5.93
N GLU A 138 -23.53 -13.46 -5.06
CA GLU A 138 -23.15 -14.66 -4.32
C GLU A 138 -24.28 -15.23 -3.42
N PRO A 139 -25.13 -14.42 -2.75
CA PRO A 139 -26.31 -14.97 -2.06
C PRO A 139 -27.26 -15.75 -2.97
N HIS A 140 -27.49 -15.29 -4.21
CA HIS A 140 -28.32 -16.01 -5.18
C HIS A 140 -27.58 -17.21 -5.77
N ALA A 141 -26.27 -17.11 -6.00
CA ALA A 141 -25.45 -18.25 -6.42
C ALA A 141 -25.40 -19.36 -5.36
N GLN A 142 -25.37 -18.99 -4.06
CA GLN A 142 -25.45 -19.93 -2.95
C GLN A 142 -26.84 -20.56 -2.86
N GLN A 143 -27.91 -19.77 -3.00
CA GLN A 143 -29.29 -20.28 -3.03
C GLN A 143 -29.50 -21.25 -4.21
N PHE A 144 -28.92 -20.96 -5.38
CA PHE A 144 -28.95 -21.82 -6.56
C PHE A 144 -28.20 -23.13 -6.31
N ARG A 145 -26.94 -23.06 -5.84
CA ARG A 145 -26.12 -24.25 -5.52
C ARG A 145 -26.69 -25.10 -4.38
N GLY A 146 -27.42 -24.47 -3.45
CA GLY A 146 -28.07 -25.15 -2.33
C GLY A 146 -29.36 -25.89 -2.68
N ARG A 147 -29.84 -25.82 -3.93
CA ARG A 147 -31.03 -26.56 -4.36
C ARG A 147 -30.73 -28.06 -4.37
N ARG A 148 -31.56 -28.83 -3.68
CA ARG A 148 -31.47 -30.30 -3.67
C ARG A 148 -31.80 -30.91 -5.04
N ILE A 149 -32.68 -30.27 -5.80
CA ILE A 149 -33.07 -30.69 -7.15
C ILE A 149 -32.34 -29.78 -8.13
N PRO A 150 -31.51 -30.33 -9.03
CA PRO A 150 -30.89 -29.56 -10.10
C PRO A 150 -31.97 -28.93 -10.98
N ILE A 151 -31.89 -27.62 -11.18
CA ILE A 151 -32.76 -26.85 -12.07
C ILE A 151 -31.88 -25.96 -12.95
N SER A 152 -32.40 -25.53 -14.11
CA SER A 152 -31.67 -24.61 -14.96
C SER A 152 -31.58 -23.22 -14.33
N LEU A 153 -30.65 -22.39 -14.82
CA LEU A 153 -30.52 -21.01 -14.38
C LEU A 153 -31.79 -20.21 -14.67
N GLU A 154 -32.38 -20.39 -15.86
CA GLU A 154 -33.60 -19.72 -16.30
C GLU A 154 -34.78 -20.09 -15.41
N GLN A 155 -34.90 -21.37 -15.04
CA GLN A 155 -35.90 -21.86 -14.11
C GLN A 155 -35.70 -21.26 -12.71
N PHE A 156 -34.46 -21.16 -12.23
CA PHE A 156 -34.16 -20.57 -10.93
C PHE A 156 -34.50 -19.07 -10.89
N VAL A 157 -34.08 -18.31 -11.90
CA VAL A 157 -34.33 -16.86 -11.97
C VAL A 157 -35.83 -16.55 -12.07
N SER A 158 -36.60 -17.46 -12.67
CA SER A 158 -38.06 -17.35 -12.82
C SER A 158 -38.85 -17.92 -11.62
N ASP A 159 -38.19 -18.57 -10.66
CA ASP A 159 -38.87 -19.18 -9.50
C ASP A 159 -39.40 -18.07 -8.56
N PRO A 160 -40.72 -17.99 -8.29
CA PRO A 160 -41.32 -16.96 -7.42
C PRO A 160 -40.77 -16.94 -5.98
N ARG A 161 -40.12 -18.02 -5.53
CA ARG A 161 -39.47 -18.11 -4.21
C ARG A 161 -38.11 -17.43 -4.17
N VAL A 162 -37.51 -17.14 -5.32
CA VAL A 162 -36.26 -16.39 -5.43
C VAL A 162 -36.61 -14.90 -5.38
N ARG A 163 -36.40 -14.28 -4.22
CA ARG A 163 -36.73 -12.87 -4.01
C ARG A 163 -35.53 -11.97 -4.31
N PRO A 164 -35.76 -10.76 -4.86
CA PRO A 164 -34.71 -9.76 -4.98
C PRO A 164 -34.18 -9.37 -3.59
N ARG A 165 -32.90 -8.95 -3.55
CA ARG A 165 -32.24 -8.54 -2.31
C ARG A 165 -31.82 -7.06 -2.39
N PRO A 166 -31.80 -6.35 -1.25
CA PRO A 166 -31.21 -5.02 -1.16
C PRO A 166 -29.69 -5.08 -1.41
N PRO A 167 -29.01 -3.94 -1.60
CA PRO A 167 -27.55 -3.90 -1.67
C PRO A 167 -26.93 -4.59 -0.46
N LEU A 168 -25.83 -5.32 -0.68
CA LEU A 168 -25.10 -5.96 0.42
C LEU A 168 -24.42 -4.89 1.27
N PRO A 169 -24.37 -5.05 2.60
CA PRO A 169 -23.67 -4.13 3.47
C PRO A 169 -22.15 -4.17 3.20
N ALA A 170 -21.41 -3.20 3.71
CA ALA A 170 -19.94 -3.24 3.70
C ALA A 170 -19.42 -4.39 4.57
N CYS A 171 -18.22 -4.89 4.25
CA CYS A 171 -17.53 -5.86 5.10
C CYS A 171 -17.25 -5.25 6.49
N LEU A 172 -17.42 -6.04 7.56
CA LEU A 172 -17.20 -5.62 8.94
C LEU A 172 -15.74 -5.29 9.29
N VAL A 173 -14.77 -5.75 8.50
CA VAL A 173 -13.36 -5.35 8.66
C VAL A 173 -13.23 -3.88 8.23
N PRO A 174 -12.89 -2.94 9.12
CA PRO A 174 -12.95 -1.49 8.81
C PRO A 174 -11.99 -1.06 7.69
N ALA A 175 -10.88 -1.80 7.55
CA ALA A 175 -9.91 -1.60 6.48
C ALA A 175 -10.40 -2.15 5.12
N CYS A 176 -11.49 -2.91 5.05
CA CYS A 176 -11.97 -3.48 3.81
C CYS A 176 -12.85 -2.48 3.03
N THR A 177 -12.73 -2.49 1.71
CA THR A 177 -13.58 -1.71 0.79
C THR A 177 -14.63 -2.57 0.07
N ARG A 178 -14.58 -3.90 0.25
CA ARG A 178 -15.51 -4.84 -0.40
C ARG A 178 -16.83 -4.91 0.38
N THR A 179 -17.90 -5.29 -0.32
CA THR A 179 -19.16 -5.66 0.32
C THR A 179 -19.03 -6.98 1.06
N ALA A 180 -19.80 -7.13 2.13
CA ALA A 180 -20.01 -8.39 2.78
C ALA A 180 -20.66 -9.38 1.80
N ASP A 181 -20.35 -10.65 1.99
CA ASP A 181 -20.86 -11.75 1.24
C ASP A 181 -21.69 -12.65 2.18
N GLY A 182 -23.01 -12.59 2.03
CA GLY A 182 -23.94 -13.36 2.86
C GLY A 182 -24.21 -12.76 4.25
N ALA A 183 -24.61 -13.63 5.19
CA ALA A 183 -25.23 -13.24 6.45
C ALA A 183 -24.25 -12.90 7.59
N ILE A 184 -22.96 -13.23 7.45
CA ILE A 184 -21.96 -13.14 8.55
C ILE A 184 -21.23 -11.78 8.53
N GLY A 185 -21.58 -10.88 7.60
CA GLY A 185 -21.05 -9.51 7.57
C GLY A 185 -19.62 -9.37 7.03
N TYR A 186 -18.97 -10.47 6.62
CA TYR A 186 -17.63 -10.43 6.00
C TYR A 186 -17.70 -10.63 4.49
N CYS A 187 -16.75 -10.06 3.75
CA CYS A 187 -16.49 -10.52 2.39
C CYS A 187 -15.90 -11.93 2.42
N THR A 188 -15.99 -12.69 1.31
CA THR A 188 -15.53 -14.09 1.24
C THR A 188 -14.08 -14.28 1.73
N THR A 189 -13.18 -13.37 1.36
CA THR A 189 -11.77 -13.43 1.78
C THR A 189 -11.60 -13.24 3.29
N HIS A 190 -12.31 -12.29 3.89
CA HIS A 190 -12.25 -12.07 5.33
C HIS A 190 -12.95 -13.17 6.11
N TYR A 191 -14.05 -13.70 5.60
CA TYR A 191 -14.68 -14.88 6.19
C TYR A 191 -13.71 -16.07 6.25
N GLN A 192 -12.98 -16.34 5.16
CA GLN A 192 -11.97 -17.41 5.13
C GLN A 192 -10.84 -17.17 6.14
N ARG A 193 -10.29 -15.96 6.21
CA ARG A 193 -9.23 -15.62 7.19
C ARG A 193 -9.72 -15.75 8.63
N TRP A 194 -10.89 -15.19 8.92
CA TRP A 194 -11.54 -15.33 10.23
C TRP A 194 -11.74 -16.81 10.60
N SER A 195 -12.21 -17.62 9.66
CA SER A 195 -12.42 -19.06 9.91
C SER A 195 -11.11 -19.78 10.23
N VAL A 196 -10.02 -19.45 9.54
CA VAL A 196 -8.69 -20.03 9.80
C VAL A 196 -8.18 -19.59 11.17
N ASP A 197 -8.20 -18.30 11.46
CA ASP A 197 -7.66 -17.77 12.71
C ASP A 197 -8.48 -18.26 13.93
N GLN A 198 -9.80 -18.39 13.79
CA GLN A 198 -10.66 -18.98 14.82
C GLN A 198 -10.34 -20.46 15.05
N GLN A 199 -10.02 -21.22 14.00
CA GLN A 199 -9.62 -22.64 14.13
C GLN A 199 -8.27 -22.78 14.83
N GLU A 200 -7.32 -21.87 14.59
CA GLU A 200 -6.01 -21.86 15.24
C GLU A 200 -6.08 -21.29 16.67
N HIS A 201 -7.05 -20.42 16.95
CA HIS A 201 -7.20 -19.71 18.23
C HIS A 201 -8.66 -19.65 18.67
N ALA A 202 -9.11 -20.65 19.45
CA ALA A 202 -10.49 -20.79 19.89
C ALA A 202 -11.02 -19.60 20.74
N GLU A 203 -10.13 -18.84 21.39
CA GLU A 203 -10.47 -17.67 22.23
C GLU A 203 -10.23 -16.32 21.53
N LEU A 204 -10.06 -16.31 20.21
CA LEU A 204 -9.81 -15.09 19.46
C LEU A 204 -11.01 -14.15 19.54
N ASP A 205 -10.81 -12.96 20.11
CA ASP A 205 -11.83 -11.91 20.10
C ASP A 205 -12.02 -11.38 18.67
N GLU A 206 -13.23 -11.54 18.16
CA GLU A 206 -13.61 -11.15 16.80
C GLU A 206 -13.47 -9.64 16.59
N GLN A 207 -13.80 -8.82 17.59
CA GLN A 207 -13.74 -7.37 17.44
C GLN A 207 -12.28 -6.89 17.37
N TRP A 208 -11.42 -7.44 18.22
CA TRP A 208 -9.98 -7.26 18.19
C TRP A 208 -9.36 -7.74 16.87
N TRP A 209 -9.81 -8.88 16.34
CA TRP A 209 -9.37 -9.36 15.03
C TRP A 209 -9.74 -8.38 13.92
N ARG A 210 -11.00 -7.93 13.86
CA ARG A 210 -11.51 -6.99 12.84
C ARG A 210 -10.69 -5.71 12.73
N VAL A 211 -10.32 -5.10 13.86
CA VAL A 211 -9.62 -3.80 13.86
C VAL A 211 -8.17 -3.90 13.38
N ARG A 212 -7.54 -5.06 13.53
CA ARG A 212 -6.17 -5.33 13.05
C ARG A 212 -6.10 -5.84 11.63
N GLU A 213 -7.16 -6.49 11.20
CA GLU A 213 -7.16 -7.18 9.93
C GLU A 213 -7.02 -6.20 8.76
N SER A 214 -6.13 -6.55 7.84
CA SER A 214 -5.89 -5.76 6.63
C SER A 214 -7.11 -5.78 5.70
N GLY A 215 -7.31 -4.72 4.93
CA GLY A 215 -8.21 -4.77 3.77
C GLY A 215 -7.74 -5.83 2.76
N VAL A 216 -8.65 -6.33 1.93
CA VAL A 216 -8.25 -7.22 0.84
C VAL A 216 -7.40 -6.43 -0.16
N ALA A 217 -6.25 -6.97 -0.52
CA ALA A 217 -5.32 -6.30 -1.42
C ALA A 217 -5.93 -6.17 -2.83
N GLU A 218 -6.00 -4.95 -3.33
CA GLU A 218 -6.35 -4.65 -4.71
C GLU A 218 -5.11 -4.13 -5.47
N PRO A 219 -4.89 -4.56 -6.73
CA PRO A 219 -3.74 -4.14 -7.52
C PRO A 219 -3.64 -2.62 -7.66
N GLY A 220 -2.48 -2.06 -7.33
CA GLY A 220 -2.26 -0.60 -7.40
C GLY A 220 -2.98 0.21 -6.33
N GLN A 221 -3.65 -0.44 -5.38
CA GLN A 221 -4.28 0.24 -4.25
C GLN A 221 -3.52 -0.04 -2.96
N VAL A 222 -3.35 1.01 -2.15
CA VAL A 222 -2.88 0.91 -0.76
C VAL A 222 -3.94 1.54 0.13
N ASN A 223 -4.44 0.74 1.05
CA ASN A 223 -5.54 1.11 1.92
C ASN A 223 -5.01 1.62 3.27
N LEU A 224 -5.31 2.88 3.58
CA LEU A 224 -4.94 3.55 4.82
C LEU A 224 -6.15 3.69 5.77
N ARG A 225 -7.30 3.09 5.43
CA ARG A 225 -8.44 2.98 6.34
C ARG A 225 -8.06 2.19 7.58
N ALA A 226 -8.80 2.48 8.65
CA ALA A 226 -8.59 1.92 9.99
C ALA A 226 -7.21 2.21 10.61
N LEU A 227 -6.41 3.11 10.01
CA LEU A 227 -5.26 3.72 10.67
C LEU A 227 -5.69 5.00 11.38
N PRO A 228 -5.10 5.33 12.55
CA PRO A 228 -5.29 6.63 13.19
C PRO A 228 -4.91 7.78 12.26
N SER A 229 -5.59 8.93 12.39
CA SER A 229 -5.36 10.08 11.52
C SER A 229 -3.89 10.53 11.51
N LEU A 230 -3.22 10.55 12.68
CA LEU A 230 -1.80 10.89 12.77
C LEU A 230 -0.94 9.93 11.92
N VAL A 231 -1.14 8.62 12.05
CA VAL A 231 -0.41 7.60 11.27
C VAL A 231 -0.62 7.79 9.77
N VAL A 232 -1.85 8.12 9.33
CA VAL A 232 -2.11 8.41 7.91
C VAL A 232 -1.25 9.57 7.42
N VAL A 233 -1.24 10.69 8.15
CA VAL A 233 -0.48 11.88 7.76
C VAL A 233 1.04 11.62 7.81
N GLU A 234 1.53 10.85 8.77
CA GLU A 234 2.94 10.43 8.83
C GLU A 234 3.34 9.55 7.63
N VAL A 235 2.48 8.60 7.25
CA VAL A 235 2.70 7.75 6.06
C VAL A 235 2.72 8.59 4.78
N LEU A 236 1.80 9.54 4.63
CA LEU A 236 1.78 10.46 3.49
C LEU A 236 3.02 11.37 3.46
N THR A 237 3.51 11.81 4.63
CA THR A 237 4.74 12.59 4.74
C THR A 237 5.96 11.81 4.26
N GLY A 238 6.05 10.54 4.66
CA GLY A 238 7.09 9.62 4.18
C GLY A 238 6.98 9.35 2.67
N LEU A 239 5.77 9.15 2.15
CA LEU A 239 5.52 8.99 0.71
C LEU A 239 6.01 10.23 -0.07
N GLN A 240 5.59 11.43 0.35
CA GLN A 240 5.96 12.70 -0.27
C GLN A 240 7.47 12.89 -0.31
N THR A 241 8.14 12.68 0.82
CA THR A 241 9.60 12.82 0.94
C THR A 241 10.30 11.87 -0.03
N ARG A 242 9.84 10.62 -0.08
CA ARG A 242 10.41 9.59 -0.94
C ARG A 242 10.22 9.88 -2.44
N VAL A 243 9.05 10.39 -2.82
CA VAL A 243 8.77 10.82 -4.21
C VAL A 243 9.67 12.00 -4.60
N ARG A 244 9.82 12.99 -3.72
CA ARG A 244 10.72 14.14 -3.93
C ARG A 244 12.18 13.72 -4.08
N ASP A 245 12.60 12.73 -3.30
CA ASP A 245 13.95 12.15 -3.36
C ASP A 245 14.18 11.25 -4.59
N GLY A 246 13.20 11.09 -5.48
CA GLY A 246 13.33 10.26 -6.67
C GLY A 246 13.35 8.75 -6.37
N LEU A 247 12.91 8.35 -5.17
CA LEU A 247 13.00 6.97 -4.71
C LEU A 247 11.73 6.18 -5.05
N ARG A 248 11.91 5.06 -5.75
CA ARG A 248 10.81 4.18 -6.12
C ARG A 248 10.15 3.53 -4.89
N LEU A 249 8.83 3.45 -4.90
CA LEU A 249 8.02 2.76 -3.90
C LEU A 249 6.89 1.99 -4.59
N THR A 250 6.77 0.70 -4.29
CA THR A 250 5.72 -0.13 -4.88
C THR A 250 4.53 -0.28 -3.94
N ASP A 251 3.36 -0.54 -4.51
CA ASP A 251 2.12 -0.82 -3.77
C ASP A 251 2.29 -1.97 -2.77
N VAL A 252 2.99 -3.04 -3.16
CA VAL A 252 3.28 -4.19 -2.29
C VAL A 252 4.04 -3.80 -1.02
N VAL A 253 5.10 -2.97 -1.16
CA VAL A 253 5.92 -2.57 -0.01
C VAL A 253 5.15 -1.59 0.87
N LEU A 254 4.46 -0.62 0.27
CA LEU A 254 3.68 0.35 1.03
C LEU A 254 2.49 -0.30 1.76
N ARG A 255 1.82 -1.27 1.12
CA ARG A 255 0.76 -2.08 1.75
C ARG A 255 1.31 -2.86 2.94
N ALA A 256 2.47 -3.50 2.79
CA ALA A 256 3.12 -4.20 3.90
C ALA A 256 3.39 -3.28 5.10
N VAL A 257 3.84 -2.04 4.87
CA VAL A 257 4.03 -1.04 5.93
C VAL A 257 2.71 -0.68 6.60
N CYS A 258 1.67 -0.33 5.83
CA CYS A 258 0.36 0.06 6.37
C CYS A 258 -0.29 -1.09 7.15
N ASP A 259 -0.15 -2.31 6.66
CA ASP A 259 -0.66 -3.51 7.30
C ASP A 259 0.07 -3.82 8.62
N THR A 260 1.39 -3.62 8.68
CA THR A 260 2.13 -3.71 9.94
C THR A 260 1.63 -2.69 10.95
N LEU A 261 1.51 -1.41 10.56
CA LEU A 261 1.03 -0.36 11.45
C LEU A 261 -0.37 -0.66 12.00
N ARG A 262 -1.26 -1.17 11.14
CA ARG A 262 -2.61 -1.59 11.54
C ARG A 262 -2.59 -2.78 12.47
N ARG A 263 -1.85 -3.85 12.16
CA ARG A 263 -1.80 -5.04 13.02
C ARG A 263 -1.29 -4.72 14.43
N HIS A 264 -0.39 -3.76 14.55
CA HIS A 264 0.15 -3.32 15.84
C HIS A 264 -0.65 -2.19 16.51
N GLN A 265 -1.69 -1.65 15.84
CA GLN A 265 -2.60 -0.62 16.38
C GLN A 265 -1.86 0.59 16.98
N VAL A 266 -0.77 1.02 16.33
CA VAL A 266 0.07 2.12 16.83
C VAL A 266 -0.63 3.48 16.67
N GLY A 267 -0.44 4.38 17.63
CA GLY A 267 -0.95 5.75 17.59
C GLY A 267 -0.11 6.69 16.73
N SER A 268 1.18 6.41 16.64
CA SER A 268 2.15 7.04 15.73
C SER A 268 3.06 5.97 15.12
N ILE A 269 3.57 6.23 13.92
CA ILE A 269 4.59 5.41 13.26
C ILE A 269 5.86 5.24 14.11
N HIS A 270 6.11 6.18 15.03
CA HIS A 270 7.24 6.16 15.95
C HIS A 270 7.16 5.06 17.01
N ASP A 271 5.95 4.62 17.34
CA ASP A 271 5.72 3.57 18.33
C ASP A 271 5.83 2.17 17.73
N CYS A 272 5.98 2.06 16.41
CA CYS A 272 6.12 0.79 15.72
C CYS A 272 7.59 0.41 15.56
N ASP A 273 7.99 -0.73 16.12
CA ASP A 273 9.31 -1.31 15.80
C ASP A 273 9.36 -1.66 14.30
N PRO A 274 10.29 -1.07 13.51
CA PRO A 274 10.44 -1.43 12.12
C PRO A 274 10.77 -2.91 11.90
N GLY A 275 11.32 -3.60 12.92
CA GLY A 275 11.58 -5.04 12.93
C GLY A 275 10.36 -5.91 12.61
N LEU A 276 9.16 -5.43 12.95
CA LEU A 276 7.88 -6.11 12.78
C LEU A 276 7.38 -6.11 11.32
N ALA A 277 7.89 -5.22 10.47
CA ALA A 277 7.49 -5.19 9.07
C ALA A 277 8.08 -6.36 8.27
N PRO A 278 7.30 -6.99 7.36
CA PRO A 278 7.77 -8.18 6.66
C PRO A 278 8.80 -7.81 5.59
N GLY A 279 9.99 -8.40 5.70
CA GLY A 279 11.05 -8.29 4.70
C GLY A 279 11.85 -6.98 4.77
N LYS A 280 13.11 -7.03 4.32
CA LYS A 280 14.08 -5.93 4.46
C LYS A 280 13.59 -4.58 3.90
N ARG A 281 12.87 -4.60 2.77
CA ARG A 281 12.38 -3.37 2.12
C ARG A 281 11.29 -2.67 2.94
N ALA A 282 10.28 -3.39 3.42
CA ALA A 282 9.21 -2.78 4.23
C ALA A 282 9.78 -2.19 5.54
N ARG A 283 10.67 -2.93 6.23
CA ARG A 283 11.37 -2.44 7.43
C ARG A 283 12.13 -1.13 7.17
N SER A 284 12.88 -1.10 6.06
CA SER A 284 13.62 0.11 5.68
C SER A 284 12.70 1.29 5.34
N VAL A 285 11.56 1.04 4.67
CA VAL A 285 10.60 2.09 4.32
C VAL A 285 9.91 2.63 5.57
N LEU A 286 9.44 1.75 6.46
CA LEU A 286 8.84 2.12 7.74
C LEU A 286 9.81 2.97 8.59
N ALA A 287 11.07 2.54 8.71
CA ALA A 287 12.10 3.31 9.41
C ALA A 287 12.40 4.67 8.75
N SER A 288 12.36 4.78 7.41
CA SER A 288 12.49 6.08 6.75
C SER A 288 11.28 6.98 6.99
N PHE A 289 10.06 6.43 6.91
CA PHE A 289 8.84 7.23 7.12
C PHE A 289 8.78 7.82 8.53
N ALA A 290 9.13 7.03 9.55
CA ALA A 290 9.26 7.55 10.91
C ALA A 290 10.33 8.66 10.96
N ARG A 291 11.50 8.45 10.36
CA ARG A 291 12.56 9.47 10.32
C ARG A 291 12.09 10.79 9.70
N ASP A 292 11.35 10.70 8.59
CA ASP A 292 10.90 11.83 7.79
C ASP A 292 9.76 12.58 8.50
N ALA A 293 8.81 11.87 9.11
CA ALA A 293 7.78 12.49 9.95
C ALA A 293 8.40 13.28 11.12
N ARG A 294 9.35 12.70 11.86
CA ARG A 294 10.04 13.42 12.94
C ARG A 294 10.83 14.63 12.42
N ARG A 295 11.42 14.58 11.21
CA ARG A 295 12.13 15.74 10.66
C ARG A 295 11.21 16.93 10.42
N VAL A 296 10.00 16.68 9.93
CA VAL A 296 8.99 17.74 9.74
C VAL A 296 8.52 18.31 11.08
N LEU A 297 8.41 17.46 12.10
CA LEU A 297 7.98 17.88 13.45
C LEU A 297 9.09 18.49 14.31
N ALA A 298 10.36 18.34 13.90
CA ALA A 298 11.47 18.76 14.73
C ALA A 298 11.60 20.29 14.78
N ASP A 299 11.86 20.81 15.97
CA ASP A 299 12.30 22.18 16.16
C ASP A 299 13.84 22.23 16.06
N PRO A 300 14.42 23.02 15.12
CA PRO A 300 15.86 23.23 15.02
C PRO A 300 16.51 23.65 16.34
N GLY A 301 15.83 24.43 17.19
CA GLY A 301 16.35 24.85 18.49
C GLY A 301 16.59 23.66 19.43
N VAL A 302 15.58 22.80 19.59
CA VAL A 302 15.67 21.59 20.43
C VAL A 302 16.67 20.58 19.85
N GLU A 303 16.87 20.56 18.53
CA GLU A 303 17.85 19.68 17.91
C GLU A 303 19.30 20.08 18.26
N GLN A 304 19.57 21.38 18.49
CA GLN A 304 20.91 21.87 18.85
C GLN A 304 21.36 21.39 20.24
N ASP A 305 20.42 21.14 21.15
CA ASP A 305 20.72 20.69 22.51
C ASP A 305 21.12 19.20 22.59
N LYS A 306 21.04 18.46 21.47
CA LYS A 306 21.37 17.02 21.41
C LYS A 306 22.86 16.80 21.15
N ASP A 307 23.41 15.69 21.65
CA ASP A 307 24.79 15.27 21.33
C ASP A 307 24.97 14.86 19.86
N ARG A 308 23.88 14.46 19.21
CA ARG A 308 23.86 14.01 17.81
C ARG A 308 22.73 14.72 17.07
N TRP A 309 23.11 15.57 16.13
CA TRP A 309 22.17 16.34 15.31
C TRP A 309 21.82 15.59 14.03
N ASP A 310 20.55 15.63 13.63
CA ASP A 310 20.12 15.34 12.28
C ASP A 310 20.11 16.63 11.45
N LEU A 311 21.18 16.83 10.66
CA LEU A 311 21.37 18.07 9.92
C LEU A 311 20.32 18.35 8.84
N ALA A 312 19.55 17.33 8.45
CA ALA A 312 18.42 17.52 7.56
C ALA A 312 17.36 18.46 8.17
N ILE A 313 17.28 18.58 9.50
CA ILE A 313 16.37 19.50 10.20
C ILE A 313 16.76 20.96 9.96
N PHE A 314 18.04 21.25 9.74
CA PHE A 314 18.55 22.59 9.43
C PHE A 314 18.60 22.89 7.93
N GLY A 315 17.95 22.06 7.10
CA GLY A 315 17.91 22.24 5.64
C GLY A 315 19.22 21.90 4.92
N THR A 316 20.18 21.24 5.58
CA THR A 316 21.48 20.89 4.97
C THR A 316 21.49 19.42 4.51
N PRO A 317 21.72 19.12 3.22
CA PRO A 317 21.88 17.75 2.76
C PRO A 317 23.28 17.22 3.17
N ALA A 318 23.34 16.59 4.35
CA ALA A 318 24.44 15.80 4.94
C ALA A 318 25.48 16.49 5.85
N ARG A 319 26.19 15.61 6.59
CA ARG A 319 26.82 15.72 7.93
C ARG A 319 28.01 16.70 8.06
N CYS A 320 27.91 17.62 9.01
CA CYS A 320 28.99 18.17 9.81
C CYS A 320 29.08 17.43 11.15
N ARG A 321 30.26 16.93 11.51
CA ARG A 321 30.56 16.60 12.92
C ARG A 321 30.81 17.91 13.66
N SER A 322 30.21 18.09 14.83
CA SER A 322 30.69 19.13 15.74
C SER A 322 32.14 18.83 16.13
N PRO A 323 33.05 19.83 16.18
CA PRO A 323 34.29 19.68 16.91
C PRO A 323 33.91 19.52 18.39
N ARG A 324 34.18 18.32 18.92
CA ARG A 324 34.04 17.97 20.34
C ARG A 324 34.60 19.12 21.20
N SER A 325 33.76 19.82 21.96
CA SER A 325 34.26 20.67 23.05
C SER A 325 34.89 19.76 24.11
N PRO A 326 36.12 20.04 24.58
CA PRO A 326 36.71 19.28 25.68
C PRO A 326 36.02 19.63 27.00
N SER A 327 35.58 18.61 27.75
CA SER A 327 35.16 18.76 29.15
C SER A 327 36.33 19.20 30.05
N PRO A 328 36.07 19.85 31.20
CA PRO A 328 37.04 20.71 31.88
C PRO A 328 37.99 19.90 32.78
N GLY A 329 39.29 20.06 32.53
CA GLY A 329 40.37 19.68 33.43
C GLY A 329 41.42 20.78 33.42
N TRP A 330 41.30 21.74 34.33
CA TRP A 330 42.36 22.71 34.66
C TRP A 330 43.58 21.96 35.23
N PRO A 331 44.82 22.42 34.94
CA PRO A 331 45.35 23.64 35.54
C PRO A 331 45.97 24.62 34.54
N GLY A 332 45.84 25.93 34.81
CA GLY A 332 46.60 26.99 34.12
C GLY A 332 48.06 27.05 34.60
N PRO A 333 48.85 28.12 34.30
CA PRO A 333 48.53 29.31 33.51
C PRO A 333 49.62 29.69 32.45
N ARG A 334 49.29 30.61 31.53
CA ARG A 334 50.01 31.87 31.24
C ARG A 334 49.59 32.50 29.89
N SER A 335 49.04 33.72 29.99
CA SER A 335 49.20 34.90 29.13
C SER A 335 49.61 34.76 27.65
N GLY A 336 48.78 35.29 26.75
CA GLY A 336 49.24 35.88 25.49
C GLY A 336 48.21 35.93 24.35
N GLY A 337 47.76 37.14 23.99
CA GLY A 337 47.37 37.48 22.61
C GLY A 337 45.92 37.25 22.16
N LEU A 338 45.15 38.34 22.05
CA LEU A 338 44.14 38.53 21.00
C LEU A 338 44.84 38.50 19.62
N PRO A 339 44.20 38.03 18.53
CA PRO A 339 43.22 38.89 17.86
C PRO A 339 41.99 38.23 17.23
N SER A 340 40.96 39.08 17.16
CA SER A 340 39.89 39.21 16.16
C SER A 340 39.92 38.31 14.92
N ASN A 341 38.79 37.67 14.62
CA ASN A 341 37.99 37.96 13.41
C ASN A 341 36.71 37.11 13.38
N CYS A 342 35.56 37.75 13.58
CA CYS A 342 34.30 37.34 12.98
C CYS A 342 34.20 38.01 11.60
N PRO A 343 33.69 37.32 10.56
CA PRO A 343 32.95 37.97 9.50
C PRO A 343 31.45 37.71 9.67
N SER A 344 30.73 38.78 9.97
CA SER A 344 29.30 38.90 9.74
C SER A 344 29.00 38.89 8.24
N THR A 345 27.87 38.28 7.88
CA THR A 345 26.97 38.65 6.77
C THR A 345 27.60 39.01 5.42
N ALA A 346 27.49 38.10 4.45
CA ALA A 346 27.59 38.42 3.03
C ALA A 346 26.23 38.18 2.34
N ALA A 347 25.85 39.22 1.60
CA ALA A 347 24.59 39.43 0.93
C ALA A 347 24.34 38.48 -0.26
N ALA A 348 23.05 38.33 -0.57
CA ALA A 348 22.53 37.72 -1.77
C ALA A 348 22.85 38.55 -3.02
N ALA A 349 23.23 37.87 -4.11
CA ALA A 349 23.02 38.31 -5.49
C ALA A 349 22.91 37.08 -6.42
N PRO A 350 22.13 37.16 -7.52
CA PRO A 350 21.56 36.01 -8.21
C PRO A 350 22.47 35.47 -9.31
N LEU A 351 22.46 34.15 -9.53
CA LEU A 351 23.09 33.54 -10.70
C LEU A 351 22.08 33.38 -11.84
N ALA A 352 22.46 34.02 -12.95
CA ALA A 352 21.79 34.00 -14.23
C ALA A 352 21.82 32.63 -14.90
N PHE A 353 20.73 32.35 -15.61
CA PHE A 353 20.53 31.25 -16.54
C PHE A 353 21.46 31.41 -17.75
N ALA A 354 22.30 30.42 -18.04
CA ALA A 354 23.01 30.32 -19.31
C ALA A 354 22.77 28.94 -19.91
N ALA A 355 21.94 28.92 -20.96
CA ALA A 355 21.81 27.81 -21.89
C ALA A 355 23.06 27.70 -22.77
N ARG A 356 23.49 26.47 -23.05
CA ARG A 356 24.19 26.13 -24.29
C ARG A 356 24.02 24.65 -24.61
N SER A 357 23.38 24.40 -25.74
CA SER A 357 23.41 23.17 -26.51
C SER A 357 24.72 23.10 -27.32
N THR A 358 25.16 21.88 -27.63
CA THR A 358 25.60 21.37 -28.95
C THR A 358 26.13 19.93 -28.76
N ALA A 359 25.50 18.96 -29.42
CA ALA A 359 26.02 18.19 -30.57
C ALA A 359 26.95 17.02 -30.15
N SER A 360 26.49 15.77 -30.27
CA SER A 360 26.61 14.88 -31.45
C SER A 360 28.03 14.39 -31.71
N GLY A 361 28.26 13.07 -31.58
CA GLY A 361 29.50 12.45 -32.06
C GLY A 361 29.76 11.02 -31.55
N CYS A 362 29.29 10.04 -32.33
CA CYS A 362 29.95 8.77 -32.70
C CYS A 362 30.51 7.80 -31.63
N CYS A 363 29.85 6.63 -31.53
CA CYS A 363 30.47 5.29 -31.39
C CYS A 363 31.34 4.95 -32.63
N PRO A 364 32.24 3.94 -32.66
CA PRO A 364 32.11 2.62 -32.01
C PRO A 364 33.40 1.94 -31.49
N SER A 365 33.26 0.85 -30.73
CA SER A 365 34.01 -0.43 -30.85
C SER A 365 33.62 -1.39 -29.70
N THR A 366 32.91 -2.48 -29.99
CA THR A 366 33.42 -3.87 -30.12
C THR A 366 34.12 -4.41 -28.87
N CYS A 367 33.44 -5.31 -28.14
CA CYS A 367 34.07 -6.43 -27.42
C CYS A 367 33.14 -7.65 -27.51
N ILE A 368 33.70 -8.69 -28.11
CA ILE A 368 33.17 -10.05 -28.27
C ILE A 368 33.46 -10.84 -26.99
N ALA A 369 32.50 -11.61 -26.48
CA ALA A 369 32.73 -12.84 -25.72
C ALA A 369 31.44 -13.69 -25.68
N ASP A 370 31.44 -14.83 -26.38
CA ASP A 370 30.49 -15.95 -26.21
C ASP A 370 30.97 -16.91 -25.08
N PRO A 371 30.35 -18.08 -24.83
CA PRO A 371 29.33 -18.26 -23.81
C PRO A 371 29.77 -19.26 -22.72
N ILE A 372 29.21 -19.16 -21.51
CA ILE A 372 29.33 -20.24 -20.51
C ILE A 372 27.96 -20.86 -20.28
N THR A 373 27.78 -22.04 -20.88
CA THR A 373 26.80 -23.05 -20.50
C THR A 373 27.03 -23.49 -19.07
N GLY A 374 26.00 -23.35 -18.22
CA GLY A 374 26.03 -23.78 -16.82
C GLY A 374 24.64 -23.86 -16.23
N LEU A 375 23.89 -24.88 -16.62
CA LEU A 375 22.61 -25.28 -16.02
C LEU A 375 22.78 -25.50 -14.51
N THR A 376 22.14 -24.65 -13.69
CA THR A 376 21.79 -25.02 -12.31
C THR A 376 20.42 -24.45 -11.96
N ARG A 377 19.48 -25.37 -11.71
CA ARG A 377 18.12 -25.09 -11.22
C ARG A 377 18.19 -24.32 -9.89
N PRO A 378 17.47 -23.20 -9.70
CA PRO A 378 17.27 -22.68 -8.37
C PRO A 378 16.23 -23.55 -7.62
N ARG A 379 16.72 -24.21 -6.56
CA ARG A 379 15.91 -24.79 -5.48
C ARG A 379 15.21 -23.65 -4.73
N TRP A 380 13.89 -23.65 -4.74
CA TRP A 380 13.06 -22.78 -3.93
C TRP A 380 12.83 -23.42 -2.56
N ALA A 381 13.41 -22.84 -1.51
CA ALA A 381 13.06 -23.12 -0.12
C ALA A 381 13.23 -21.84 0.71
N GLY A 382 12.12 -21.21 1.08
CA GLY A 382 12.04 -20.00 1.89
C GLY A 382 10.57 -19.55 2.03
N PRO A 383 10.17 -18.98 3.17
CA PRO A 383 8.86 -19.22 3.77
C PRO A 383 7.69 -18.68 2.95
N THR A 384 6.69 -19.54 2.79
CA THR A 384 5.44 -19.31 2.07
C THR A 384 4.70 -18.10 2.62
N TRP A 385 4.75 -16.99 1.89
CA TRP A 385 3.66 -16.02 1.92
C TRP A 385 2.44 -16.73 1.34
N ARG A 386 1.54 -17.15 2.23
CA ARG A 386 0.31 -17.87 1.86
C ARG A 386 -0.66 -16.84 1.29
N ASP A 387 -0.56 -16.60 -0.01
CA ASP A 387 -1.57 -15.87 -0.75
C ASP A 387 -2.80 -16.80 -0.88
N SER A 388 -3.80 -16.64 -0.01
CA SER A 388 -5.03 -17.45 0.01
C SER A 388 -5.95 -17.21 -1.20
N SER A 389 -5.42 -16.76 -2.34
CA SER A 389 -6.17 -16.56 -3.58
C SER A 389 -6.33 -17.84 -4.42
N THR A 390 -5.77 -18.98 -4.00
CA THR A 390 -6.03 -20.31 -4.59
C THR A 390 -7.09 -21.06 -3.77
N GLY A 391 -8.35 -20.73 -4.03
CA GLY A 391 -9.52 -21.39 -3.43
C GLY A 391 -10.77 -21.18 -4.27
N SER A 392 -10.65 -21.32 -5.59
CA SER A 392 -11.79 -21.32 -6.53
C SER A 392 -11.48 -22.21 -7.72
N ALA A 393 -11.16 -23.48 -7.44
CA ALA A 393 -11.07 -24.53 -8.43
C ALA A 393 -12.32 -25.43 -8.34
N ILE A 394 -13.51 -24.87 -8.57
CA ILE A 394 -14.74 -25.59 -8.96
C ILE A 394 -15.59 -24.63 -9.81
N TRP A 395 -15.09 -24.22 -10.98
CA TRP A 395 -15.86 -23.42 -11.93
C TRP A 395 -15.60 -23.93 -13.35
N SER A 396 -16.11 -25.13 -13.63
CA SER A 396 -16.37 -25.62 -14.98
C SER A 396 -17.64 -26.47 -14.93
N SER A 397 -18.76 -25.96 -15.45
CA SER A 397 -19.89 -26.84 -15.80
C SER A 397 -19.48 -27.67 -17.02
N PRO A 398 -19.83 -28.97 -17.09
CA PRO A 398 -19.55 -29.78 -18.26
C PRO A 398 -20.52 -29.42 -19.38
N ALA A 399 -20.00 -28.87 -20.48
CA ALA A 399 -20.72 -28.85 -21.74
C ALA A 399 -20.87 -30.29 -22.24
N ARG A 400 -22.08 -30.87 -22.13
CA ARG A 400 -22.42 -32.11 -22.83
C ARG A 400 -22.74 -31.75 -24.28
N SER A 401 -21.85 -32.14 -25.19
CA SER A 401 -22.15 -32.21 -26.62
C SER A 401 -23.22 -33.29 -26.85
N VAL A 402 -24.38 -32.89 -27.35
CA VAL A 402 -25.39 -33.80 -27.90
C VAL A 402 -24.90 -34.19 -29.29
N ALA A 403 -24.48 -35.45 -29.45
CA ALA A 403 -24.25 -36.03 -30.77
C ALA A 403 -25.60 -36.34 -31.42
N THR A 404 -25.86 -35.70 -32.55
CA THR A 404 -26.85 -36.08 -33.56
C THR A 404 -26.55 -37.49 -34.07
N ALA A 405 -27.48 -38.43 -33.86
CA ALA A 405 -27.51 -39.69 -34.59
C ALA A 405 -28.29 -39.46 -35.90
N ALA A 406 -27.64 -39.74 -37.02
CA ALA A 406 -28.27 -39.91 -38.32
C ALA A 406 -27.99 -41.34 -38.80
N THR A 407 -29.07 -41.97 -39.29
CA THR A 407 -29.19 -43.27 -39.99
C THR A 407 -28.80 -44.54 -39.26
#